data_AF-A0A7W9KGX8-F1
#
_entry.id   AF-A0A7W9KGX8-F1
#
_cell.length_a   1.000
_cell.length_b   1.000
_cell.length_c   1.000
_cell.angle_alpha   90.00
_cell.angle_beta   90.00
_cell.angle_gamma   90.00
#
_symmetry.space_group_name_H-M   'P 1'
#
loop_
_entity.id
_entity.type
_entity.pdbx_description
1 polymer ?
#
loop_
_entity_poly.entity_id
_entity_poly.type
_entity_poly.pdbx_seq_one_letter_code
_entity_poly.pdbx_strand_id
1 'polypeptide(L)'
;MQVSVWVPIIVGLIGVLGVVAGQLVTTWRERTREAAAFRRADQIYWRDKRLDACLALLVTMNAWRELVVDTWGDSPDEAILAELHDTVIAMSDQLATLKLIGTDSIRSAATAAVDDLFATAAAVRRSPATADPVQASRHLSATIRTLREHLREALSIA
;
A
#
# COMPACT_ATOMS: atom_id res chain seq x y z
N MET A 1 74.46 12.00 23.29
CA MET A 1 73.40 11.01 23.04
C MET A 1 72.73 11.35 21.72
N GLN A 2 73.03 10.62 20.65
CA GLN A 2 72.47 10.84 19.32
C GLN A 2 71.15 10.08 19.22
N VAL A 3 70.04 10.79 19.05
CA VAL A 3 68.72 10.17 18.88
C VAL A 3 68.62 9.65 17.46
N SER A 4 68.23 8.38 17.30
CA SER A 4 68.13 7.72 15.99
C SER A 4 67.17 8.47 15.06
N VAL A 5 67.63 8.77 13.84
CA VAL A 5 66.86 9.43 12.76
C VAL A 5 65.56 8.68 12.42
N TRP A 6 65.46 7.40 12.78
CA TRP A 6 64.26 6.59 12.62
C TRP A 6 63.08 7.02 13.50
N VAL A 7 63.33 7.64 14.66
CA VAL A 7 62.28 8.05 15.61
C VAL A 7 61.32 9.07 15.00
N PRO A 8 61.76 10.21 14.43
CA PRO A 8 60.84 11.17 13.82
C PRO A 8 60.07 10.62 12.61
N ILE A 9 60.66 9.68 11.85
CA ILE A 9 59.97 9.02 10.73
C ILE A 9 58.79 8.20 11.22
N ILE A 10 58.98 7.39 12.28
CA ILE A 10 57.93 6.57 12.87
C ILE A 10 56.81 7.46 13.45
N VAL A 11 57.18 8.53 14.15
CA VAL A 11 56.19 9.47 14.72
C VAL A 11 55.38 10.15 13.62
N GLY A 12 56.02 10.54 12.51
CA GLY A 12 55.34 11.11 11.35
C GLY A 12 54.33 10.14 10.73
N LEU A 13 54.71 8.87 10.54
CA LEU A 13 53.83 7.82 10.02
C LEU A 13 52.62 7.58 10.93
N ILE A 14 52.82 7.50 12.25
CA ILE A 14 51.73 7.32 13.22
C ILE A 14 50.77 8.53 13.16
N GLY A 15 51.30 9.75 13.07
CA GLY A 15 50.49 10.96 12.94
C GLY A 15 49.59 10.94 11.71
N VAL A 16 50.13 10.56 10.55
CA VAL A 16 49.35 10.43 9.31
C VAL A 16 48.28 9.34 9.44
N LEU A 17 48.63 8.19 10.01
CA LEU A 17 47.68 7.09 10.22
C LEU A 17 46.51 7.50 11.13
N GLY A 18 46.80 8.27 12.18
CA GLY A 18 45.78 8.82 13.09
C GLY A 18 44.81 9.77 12.38
N VAL A 19 45.31 10.65 11.51
CA VAL A 19 44.46 11.57 10.74
C VAL A 19 43.56 10.81 9.76
N VAL A 20 44.11 9.84 9.03
CA VAL A 20 43.33 9.01 8.08
C VAL A 20 42.27 8.19 8.82
N ALA A 21 42.62 7.58 9.96
CA ALA A 21 41.66 6.85 10.78
C ALA A 21 40.54 7.76 11.32
N GLY A 22 40.86 8.98 11.75
CA GLY A 22 39.88 9.97 12.18
C GLY A 22 38.91 10.38 11.08
N GLN A 23 39.41 10.63 9.86
CA GLN A 23 38.59 10.95 8.69
C GLN A 23 37.71 9.76 8.24
N LEU A 24 38.21 8.54 8.38
CA LEU A 24 37.44 7.33 8.07
C LEU A 24 36.27 7.14 9.07
N VAL A 25 36.49 7.40 10.35
CA VAL A 25 35.45 7.29 11.38
C VAL A 25 34.36 8.34 11.20
N THR A 26 34.73 9.58 10.87
CA THR A 26 33.75 10.66 10.62
C THR A 26 32.90 10.35 9.40
N THR A 27 33.51 9.93 8.28
CA THR A 27 32.77 9.53 7.07
C THR A 27 31.88 8.30 7.30
N TRP A 28 32.33 7.34 8.11
CA TRP A 28 31.52 6.17 8.45
C TRP A 28 30.30 6.54 9.31
N ARG A 29 30.47 7.41 10.31
CA ARG A 29 29.35 7.93 11.12
C ARG A 29 28.32 8.66 10.26
N GLU A 30 28.77 9.50 9.33
CA GLU A 30 27.86 10.24 8.45
C GLU A 30 27.08 9.29 7.54
N ARG A 31 27.74 8.30 6.92
CA ARG A 31 27.06 7.26 6.13
C ARG A 31 26.04 6.46 6.93
N THR A 32 26.31 6.15 8.20
CA THR A 32 25.33 5.44 9.04
C THR A 32 24.10 6.29 9.38
N ARG A 33 24.27 7.61 9.54
CA ARG A 33 23.16 8.55 9.77
C ARG A 33 22.31 8.70 8.52
N GLU A 34 22.94 8.90 7.36
CA GLU A 34 22.27 8.97 6.07
C GLU A 34 21.49 7.68 5.79
N ALA A 35 22.10 6.51 6.00
CA ALA A 35 21.42 5.23 5.83
C ALA A 35 20.19 5.07 6.75
N ALA A 36 20.25 5.60 7.98
CA ALA A 36 19.09 5.61 8.87
C ALA A 36 18.00 6.57 8.39
N ALA A 37 18.36 7.74 7.85
CA ALA A 37 17.42 8.70 7.29
C ALA A 37 16.73 8.15 6.03
N PHE A 38 17.50 7.54 5.11
CA PHE A 38 16.96 6.90 3.91
C PHE A 38 15.97 5.78 4.26
N ARG A 39 16.26 4.93 5.25
CA ARG A 39 15.33 3.89 5.69
C ARG A 39 14.01 4.46 6.22
N ARG A 40 14.04 5.58 6.95
CA ARG A 40 12.80 6.25 7.42
C ARG A 40 12.02 6.85 6.26
N ALA A 41 12.70 7.51 5.32
CA ALA A 41 12.06 8.08 4.15
C ALA A 41 11.40 7.01 3.27
N ASP A 42 12.08 5.88 3.07
CA ASP A 42 11.56 4.75 2.31
C ASP A 42 10.34 4.12 3.01
N GLN A 43 10.39 3.95 4.34
CA GLN A 43 9.22 3.49 5.11
C GLN A 43 8.00 4.40 4.95
N ILE A 44 8.19 5.73 5.05
CA ILE A 44 7.11 6.70 4.86
C ILE A 44 6.56 6.63 3.43
N TYR A 45 7.45 6.60 2.43
CA TYR A 45 7.07 6.50 1.03
C TYR A 45 6.19 5.29 0.74
N TRP A 46 6.60 4.09 1.20
CA TRP A 46 5.82 2.88 0.98
C TRP A 46 4.51 2.86 1.76
N ARG A 47 4.48 3.43 2.96
CA ARG A 47 3.24 3.59 3.72
C ARG A 47 2.24 4.47 2.97
N ASP A 48 2.69 5.61 2.46
CA ASP A 48 1.83 6.55 1.73
C ASP A 48 1.33 5.91 0.42
N LYS A 49 2.19 5.18 -0.29
CA LYS A 49 1.77 4.42 -1.49
C LYS A 49 0.72 3.36 -1.22
N ARG A 50 0.82 2.64 -0.10
CA ARG A 50 -0.21 1.67 0.32
C ARG A 50 -1.52 2.38 0.63
N LEU A 51 -1.46 3.52 1.31
CA LEU A 51 -2.63 4.33 1.66
C LEU A 51 -3.33 4.84 0.40
N ASP A 52 -2.59 5.36 -0.57
CA ASP A 52 -3.12 5.81 -1.87
C ASP A 52 -3.86 4.67 -2.59
N ALA A 53 -3.23 3.48 -2.69
CA ALA A 53 -3.84 2.33 -3.35
C ALA A 53 -5.10 1.82 -2.59
N CYS A 54 -5.07 1.85 -1.26
CA CYS A 54 -6.22 1.50 -0.42
C CYS A 54 -7.39 2.46 -0.62
N LEU A 55 -7.13 3.77 -0.66
CA LEU A 55 -8.14 4.78 -0.91
C LEU A 55 -8.70 4.67 -2.32
N ALA A 56 -7.84 4.50 -3.32
CA ALA A 56 -8.26 4.30 -4.70
C ALA A 56 -9.21 3.09 -4.81
N LEU A 57 -8.84 1.95 -4.22
CA LEU A 57 -9.70 0.76 -4.20
C LEU A 57 -11.07 1.04 -3.56
N LEU A 58 -11.10 1.68 -2.38
CA LEU A 58 -12.36 1.99 -1.68
C LEU A 58 -13.27 2.91 -2.51
N VAL A 59 -12.69 3.91 -3.19
CA VAL A 59 -13.42 4.81 -4.08
C VAL A 59 -14.00 4.04 -5.26
N THR A 60 -13.21 3.20 -5.92
CA THR A 60 -13.68 2.41 -7.06
C THR A 60 -14.75 1.39 -6.65
N MET A 61 -14.60 0.74 -5.48
CA MET A 61 -15.62 -0.16 -4.93
C MET A 61 -16.94 0.58 -4.67
N ASN A 62 -16.89 1.81 -4.17
CA ASN A 62 -18.09 2.61 -3.93
C ASN A 62 -18.77 3.02 -5.24
N ALA A 63 -18.00 3.48 -6.24
CA ALA A 63 -18.52 3.82 -7.56
C ALA A 63 -19.16 2.59 -8.24
N TRP A 64 -18.47 1.46 -8.23
CA TRP A 64 -19.01 0.20 -8.76
C TRP A 64 -20.29 -0.23 -8.04
N ARG A 65 -20.35 -0.12 -6.70
CA ARG A 65 -21.57 -0.42 -5.94
C ARG A 65 -22.74 0.43 -6.39
N GLU A 66 -22.54 1.75 -6.53
CA GLU A 66 -23.58 2.68 -6.96
C GLU A 66 -24.14 2.28 -8.33
N LEU A 67 -23.25 2.06 -9.31
CA LEU A 67 -23.64 1.59 -10.64
C LEU A 67 -24.40 0.26 -10.57
N VAL A 68 -23.91 -0.74 -9.83
CA VAL A 68 -24.57 -2.03 -9.73
C VAL A 68 -25.96 -1.93 -9.12
N VAL A 69 -26.11 -1.16 -8.04
CA VAL A 69 -27.40 -0.99 -7.35
C VAL A 69 -28.42 -0.33 -8.29
N ASP A 70 -28.01 0.67 -9.06
CA ASP A 70 -28.88 1.35 -10.02
C ASP A 70 -29.34 0.39 -11.13
N THR A 71 -28.52 -0.59 -11.51
CA THR A 71 -28.87 -1.61 -12.52
C THR A 71 -29.73 -2.77 -12.01
N TRP A 72 -30.13 -2.80 -10.73
CA TRP A 72 -30.97 -3.90 -10.23
C TRP A 72 -32.45 -3.75 -10.60
N GLY A 73 -32.93 -2.52 -10.78
CA GLY A 73 -34.33 -2.25 -11.13
C GLY A 73 -34.61 -2.31 -12.63
N ASP A 74 -33.63 -1.88 -13.43
CA ASP A 74 -33.78 -1.71 -14.89
C ASP A 74 -32.68 -2.47 -15.64
N SER A 75 -32.96 -2.81 -16.90
CA SER A 75 -31.91 -3.36 -17.77
C SER A 75 -30.87 -2.27 -18.04
N PRO A 76 -29.58 -2.49 -17.72
CA PRO A 76 -28.54 -1.52 -18.01
C PRO A 76 -28.45 -1.27 -19.52
N ASP A 77 -28.23 -0.01 -19.88
CA ASP A 77 -27.87 0.34 -21.25
C ASP A 77 -26.40 -0.02 -21.54
N GLU A 78 -25.99 0.13 -22.80
CA GLU A 78 -24.62 -0.19 -23.23
C GLU A 78 -23.57 0.69 -22.54
N ALA A 79 -23.91 1.95 -22.23
CA ALA A 79 -23.03 2.88 -21.55
C ALA A 79 -22.74 2.45 -20.11
N ILE A 80 -23.77 2.09 -19.34
CA ILE A 80 -23.63 1.60 -17.96
C ILE A 80 -22.87 0.28 -17.94
N LEU A 81 -23.07 -0.60 -18.92
CA LEU A 81 -22.29 -1.84 -19.03
C LEU A 81 -20.81 -1.58 -19.26
N ALA A 82 -20.47 -0.61 -20.11
CA ALA A 82 -19.08 -0.20 -20.32
C ALA A 82 -18.48 0.39 -19.03
N GLU A 83 -19.21 1.26 -18.33
CA GLU A 83 -18.74 1.86 -17.08
C GLU A 83 -18.56 0.82 -15.95
N LEU A 84 -19.47 -0.15 -15.85
CA LEU A 84 -19.32 -1.30 -14.95
C LEU A 84 -18.08 -2.14 -15.28
N HIS A 85 -17.79 -2.32 -16.57
CA HIS A 85 -16.60 -3.04 -16.99
C HIS A 85 -15.31 -2.28 -16.63
N ASP A 86 -15.26 -0.98 -16.92
CA ASP A 86 -14.12 -0.12 -16.63
C ASP A 86 -13.84 -0.03 -15.12
N THR A 87 -14.90 0.07 -14.30
CA THR A 87 -14.76 0.08 -12.83
C THR A 87 -14.27 -1.27 -12.30
N VAL A 88 -14.69 -2.40 -12.90
CA VAL A 88 -14.15 -3.72 -12.55
C VAL A 88 -12.66 -3.84 -12.90
N ILE A 89 -12.25 -3.37 -14.08
CA ILE A 89 -10.83 -3.32 -14.47
C ILE A 89 -10.05 -2.47 -13.47
N ALA A 90 -10.54 -1.28 -13.16
CA ALA A 90 -9.88 -0.38 -12.21
C ALA A 90 -9.74 -1.03 -10.82
N MET A 91 -10.78 -1.70 -10.30
CA MET A 91 -10.67 -2.44 -9.03
C MET A 91 -9.62 -3.56 -9.09
N SER A 92 -9.57 -4.30 -10.20
CA SER A 92 -8.57 -5.35 -10.42
C SER A 92 -7.15 -4.78 -10.43
N ASP A 93 -6.92 -3.64 -11.07
CA ASP A 93 -5.62 -2.97 -11.11
C ASP A 93 -5.18 -2.46 -9.73
N GLN A 94 -6.13 -1.91 -8.94
CA GLN A 94 -5.84 -1.52 -7.56
C GLN A 94 -5.51 -2.73 -6.68
N LEU A 95 -6.23 -3.85 -6.84
CA LEU A 95 -5.91 -5.10 -6.17
C LEU A 95 -4.53 -5.63 -6.57
N ALA A 96 -4.17 -5.58 -7.86
CA ALA A 96 -2.85 -5.99 -8.33
C ALA A 96 -1.75 -5.13 -7.69
N THR A 97 -1.97 -3.81 -7.60
CA THR A 97 -1.06 -2.89 -6.91
C THR A 97 -0.92 -3.27 -5.43
N LEU A 98 -2.02 -3.48 -4.72
CA LEU A 98 -2.00 -3.90 -3.32
C LEU A 98 -1.37 -5.28 -3.11
N LYS A 99 -1.43 -6.18 -4.09
CA LYS A 99 -0.71 -7.46 -4.03
C LYS A 99 0.80 -7.29 -4.05
N LEU A 100 1.30 -6.25 -4.74
CA LEU A 100 2.73 -5.94 -4.84
C LEU A 100 3.25 -5.18 -3.63
N ILE A 101 2.50 -4.18 -3.15
CA ILE A 101 3.01 -3.25 -2.13
C ILE A 101 2.37 -3.44 -0.75
N GLY A 102 1.21 -4.10 -0.67
CA GLY A 102 0.44 -4.27 0.56
C GLY A 102 1.01 -5.33 1.49
N THR A 103 0.67 -5.23 2.77
CA THR A 103 0.95 -6.31 3.74
C THR A 103 0.00 -7.49 3.48
N ASP A 104 0.34 -8.67 4.00
CA ASP A 104 -0.51 -9.86 3.87
C ASP A 104 -1.94 -9.60 4.37
N SER A 105 -2.08 -8.87 5.47
CA SER A 105 -3.36 -8.49 6.07
C SER A 105 -4.18 -7.55 5.17
N ILE A 106 -3.54 -6.52 4.58
CA ILE A 106 -4.20 -5.60 3.64
C ILE A 106 -4.65 -6.35 2.40
N ARG A 107 -3.77 -7.18 1.83
CA ARG A 107 -4.04 -7.96 0.61
C ARG A 107 -5.20 -8.94 0.82
N SER A 108 -5.21 -9.69 1.92
CA SER A 108 -6.28 -10.67 2.18
C SER A 108 -7.62 -9.98 2.40
N ALA A 109 -7.65 -8.89 3.18
CA ALA A 109 -8.88 -8.14 3.43
C ALA A 109 -9.45 -7.51 2.15
N ALA A 110 -8.59 -6.88 1.34
CA ALA A 110 -9.00 -6.27 0.08
C ALA A 110 -9.55 -7.32 -0.91
N THR A 111 -8.86 -8.46 -1.05
CA THR A 111 -9.32 -9.55 -1.94
C THR A 111 -10.66 -10.10 -1.48
N ALA A 112 -10.79 -10.42 -0.18
CA ALA A 112 -12.04 -10.95 0.37
C ALA A 112 -13.22 -9.98 0.19
N ALA A 113 -12.99 -8.68 0.38
CA ALA A 113 -14.03 -7.67 0.23
C ALA A 113 -14.49 -7.51 -1.24
N VAL A 114 -13.57 -7.56 -2.20
CA VAL A 114 -13.92 -7.49 -3.63
C VAL A 114 -14.64 -8.77 -4.08
N ASP A 115 -14.20 -9.94 -3.64
CA ASP A 115 -14.86 -11.21 -3.93
C ASP A 115 -16.29 -11.23 -3.38
N ASP A 116 -16.49 -10.74 -2.15
CA ASP A 116 -17.79 -10.63 -1.49
C ASP A 116 -18.75 -9.67 -2.22
N LEU A 117 -18.25 -8.51 -2.67
CA LEU A 117 -19.00 -7.57 -3.51
C LEU A 117 -19.51 -8.24 -4.79
N PHE A 118 -18.62 -8.92 -5.52
CA PHE A 118 -18.96 -9.60 -6.76
C PHE A 118 -19.91 -10.77 -6.55
N ALA A 119 -19.69 -11.58 -5.51
CA ALA A 119 -20.57 -12.69 -5.16
C ALA A 119 -21.98 -12.21 -4.84
N THR A 120 -22.10 -11.14 -4.05
CA THR A 120 -23.39 -10.55 -3.68
C THR A 120 -24.13 -9.98 -4.89
N ALA A 121 -23.45 -9.20 -5.73
CA ALA A 121 -24.07 -8.67 -6.96
C ALA A 121 -24.51 -9.78 -7.93
N ALA A 122 -23.68 -10.82 -8.09
CA ALA A 122 -24.02 -11.97 -8.92
C ALA A 122 -25.23 -12.74 -8.37
N ALA A 123 -25.35 -12.87 -7.05
CA ALA A 123 -26.50 -13.53 -6.41
C ALA A 123 -27.81 -12.78 -6.69
N VAL A 124 -27.82 -11.44 -6.52
CA VAL A 124 -28.98 -10.61 -6.83
C VAL A 124 -29.38 -10.76 -8.30
N ARG A 125 -28.41 -10.70 -9.21
CA ARG A 125 -28.67 -10.75 -10.66
C ARG A 125 -29.13 -12.11 -11.16
N ARG A 126 -28.68 -13.21 -10.55
CA ARG A 126 -29.12 -14.58 -10.90
C ARG A 126 -30.51 -14.92 -10.38
N SER A 127 -30.96 -14.27 -9.31
CA SER A 127 -32.25 -14.58 -8.67
C SER A 127 -33.04 -13.32 -8.33
N PRO A 128 -33.37 -12.47 -9.32
CA PRO A 128 -34.00 -11.17 -9.09
C PRO A 128 -35.39 -11.30 -8.46
N ALA A 129 -36.10 -12.41 -8.70
CA ALA A 129 -37.44 -12.66 -8.15
C ALA A 129 -37.45 -12.94 -6.64
N THR A 130 -36.32 -13.36 -6.05
CA THR A 130 -36.20 -13.73 -4.63
C THR A 130 -35.16 -12.90 -3.88
N ALA A 131 -34.34 -12.13 -4.61
CA ALA A 131 -33.35 -11.27 -4.02
C ALA A 131 -34.02 -10.06 -3.37
N ASP A 132 -33.57 -9.70 -2.17
CA ASP A 132 -33.87 -8.41 -1.56
C ASP A 132 -32.75 -7.42 -1.95
N PRO A 133 -32.97 -6.57 -2.97
CA PRO A 133 -31.95 -5.62 -3.43
C PRO A 133 -31.60 -4.61 -2.33
N VAL A 134 -32.53 -4.27 -1.44
CA VAL A 134 -32.24 -3.33 -0.35
C VAL A 134 -31.30 -3.98 0.66
N GLN A 135 -31.55 -5.25 1.02
CA GLN A 135 -30.65 -6.00 1.89
C GLN A 135 -29.25 -6.17 1.26
N ALA A 136 -29.19 -6.48 -0.03
CA ALA A 136 -27.92 -6.61 -0.76
C ALA A 136 -27.16 -5.28 -0.79
N SER A 137 -27.80 -4.14 -1.09
CA SER A 137 -27.16 -2.82 -1.07
C SER A 137 -26.55 -2.48 0.30
N ARG A 138 -27.29 -2.78 1.38
CA ARG A 138 -26.80 -2.61 2.75
C ARG A 138 -25.59 -3.50 3.03
N HIS A 139 -25.60 -4.74 2.55
CA HIS A 139 -24.48 -5.66 2.69
C HIS A 139 -23.24 -5.15 1.95
N LEU A 140 -23.35 -4.76 0.68
CA LEU A 140 -22.22 -4.17 -0.07
C LEU A 140 -21.63 -2.95 0.65
N SER A 141 -22.50 -2.07 1.16
CA SER A 141 -22.09 -0.90 1.94
C SER A 141 -21.39 -1.27 3.25
N ALA A 142 -21.86 -2.34 3.92
CA ALA A 142 -21.20 -2.87 5.11
C ALA A 142 -19.82 -3.45 4.78
N THR A 143 -19.68 -4.20 3.70
CA THR A 143 -18.40 -4.77 3.24
C THR A 143 -17.36 -3.68 2.98
N ILE A 144 -17.72 -2.60 2.26
CA ILE A 144 -16.82 -1.45 2.02
C ILE A 144 -16.44 -0.76 3.34
N ARG A 145 -17.39 -0.62 4.27
CA ARG A 145 -17.13 -0.03 5.59
C ARG A 145 -16.18 -0.89 6.43
N THR A 146 -16.41 -2.19 6.49
CA THR A 146 -15.54 -3.13 7.21
C THR A 146 -14.14 -3.15 6.62
N LEU A 147 -14.00 -3.14 5.30
CA LEU A 147 -12.69 -3.02 4.66
C LEU A 147 -11.99 -1.72 5.08
N ARG A 148 -12.69 -0.58 5.04
CA ARG A 148 -12.12 0.71 5.46
C ARG A 148 -11.66 0.71 6.92
N GLU A 149 -12.43 0.13 7.82
CA GLU A 149 -12.08 -0.03 9.23
C GLU A 149 -10.80 -0.89 9.37
N HIS A 150 -10.74 -2.03 8.69
CA HIS A 150 -9.58 -2.92 8.68
C HIS A 150 -8.33 -2.24 8.11
N LEU A 151 -8.45 -1.50 7.01
CA LEU A 151 -7.35 -0.77 6.39
C LEU A 151 -6.84 0.35 7.31
N ARG A 152 -7.75 1.05 8.00
CA ARG A 152 -7.39 2.06 8.99
C ARG A 152 -6.56 1.45 10.12
N GLU A 153 -6.98 0.30 10.64
CA GLU A 153 -6.25 -0.40 11.70
C GLU A 153 -4.89 -0.88 11.21
N ALA A 154 -4.84 -1.56 10.06
CA ALA A 154 -3.62 -2.09 9.47
C ALA A 154 -2.59 -1.01 9.11
N LEU A 155 -3.04 0.18 8.70
CA LEU A 155 -2.17 1.33 8.39
C LEU A 155 -1.80 2.15 9.63
N SER A 156 -2.54 2.03 10.73
CA SER A 156 -2.20 2.71 11.99
C SER A 156 -1.07 2.02 12.76
N ILE A 157 -0.86 0.73 12.51
CA ILE A 157 0.15 -0.12 13.16
C ILE A 157 1.47 -0.13 12.37
N ALA A 158 1.46 0.32 11.10
CA ALA A 158 2.60 0.29 10.17
C ALA A 158 3.31 1.64 10.01
#